data_AF-A0A1H6EW11-F1
#
_entry.id   AF-A0A1H6EW11-F1
#
_cell.length_a   1.000
_cell.length_b   1.000
_cell.length_c   1.000
_cell.angle_alpha   90.00
_cell.angle_beta   90.00
_cell.angle_gamma   90.00
#
_symmetry.space_group_name_H-M   'P 1'
#
loop_
_entity.id
_entity.type
_entity.pdbx_description
1 polymer ?
#
loop_
_entity_poly.entity_id
_entity_poly.type
_entity_poly.pdbx_seq_one_letter_code
_entity_poly.pdbx_strand_id
1 'polypeptide(L)'
;MHLLTTAADPLAGYDRAASVLFASPHGTLLTQGVRGVAGGELGTLAGRLDGPAAGAIGFDGTAHLIRPESETWTQPIQPGGRPLRSGGWWSRRIPVPADYVAAVRKVLDELGAGRLAKVVLARTAERCAVTTTTTRLSRALSRAVAGV
;
A
#
# COMPACT_ATOMS: atom_id res chain seq x y z
N MET A 1 -31.00 11.26 3.56
CA MET A 1 -30.14 10.80 2.45
C MET A 1 -29.54 12.04 1.80
N HIS A 2 -28.32 12.42 2.16
CA HIS A 2 -27.58 13.42 1.39
C HIS A 2 -26.90 12.70 0.22
N LEU A 3 -27.47 12.91 -0.96
CA LEU A 3 -26.84 12.57 -2.23
C LEU A 3 -25.57 13.41 -2.36
N LEU A 4 -24.45 12.75 -2.69
CA LEU A 4 -23.21 13.38 -3.14
C LEU A 4 -23.50 14.08 -4.47
N THR A 5 -24.04 15.29 -4.42
CA THR A 5 -24.22 16.13 -5.61
C THR A 5 -23.13 17.19 -5.61
N THR A 6 -22.41 17.28 -6.73
CA THR A 6 -21.51 18.37 -7.16
C THR A 6 -20.11 18.48 -6.56
N ALA A 7 -19.37 17.37 -6.56
CA ALA A 7 -17.98 17.38 -7.04
C ALA A 7 -17.82 16.14 -7.93
N ALA A 8 -17.12 16.26 -9.06
CA ALA A 8 -16.74 15.08 -9.84
C ALA A 8 -16.14 14.06 -8.88
N ASP A 9 -16.64 12.82 -8.88
CA ASP A 9 -16.12 11.78 -8.00
C ASP A 9 -14.60 11.71 -8.23
N PRO A 10 -13.77 12.11 -7.25
CA PRO A 10 -12.33 12.21 -7.43
C PRO A 10 -11.68 10.83 -7.60
N LEU A 11 -12.46 9.76 -7.41
CA LEU A 11 -12.07 8.38 -7.68
C LEU A 11 -12.66 7.84 -8.98
N ALA A 12 -13.47 8.61 -9.71
CA ALA A 12 -13.96 8.21 -11.02
C ALA A 12 -12.78 7.95 -11.96
N GLY A 13 -12.67 6.71 -12.43
CA GLY A 13 -11.57 6.30 -13.29
C GLY A 13 -10.29 5.89 -12.55
N TYR A 14 -10.33 5.70 -11.22
CA TYR A 14 -9.23 5.05 -10.50
C TYR A 14 -9.11 3.58 -10.93
N ASP A 15 -7.96 3.21 -11.47
CA ASP A 15 -7.57 1.83 -11.74
C ASP A 15 -6.39 1.44 -10.86
N ARG A 16 -6.58 0.43 -10.00
CA ARG A 16 -5.53 -0.06 -9.09
C ARG A 16 -4.24 -0.50 -9.79
N ALA A 17 -4.30 -0.86 -11.08
CA ALA A 17 -3.15 -1.31 -11.84
C ALA A 17 -2.43 -0.16 -12.58
N ALA A 18 -3.10 0.97 -12.78
CA ALA A 18 -2.64 2.03 -13.68
C ALA A 18 -2.80 3.46 -13.13
N SER A 19 -3.21 3.61 -11.86
CA SER A 19 -3.43 4.90 -11.23
C SER A 19 -2.72 5.01 -9.88
N VAL A 20 -2.23 6.21 -9.58
CA VAL A 20 -1.78 6.59 -8.23
C VAL A 20 -2.74 7.66 -7.70
N LEU A 21 -3.20 7.45 -6.47
CA LEU A 21 -4.01 8.42 -5.74
C LEU A 21 -3.18 8.99 -4.59
N PHE A 22 -3.07 10.31 -4.53
CA PHE A 22 -2.46 11.04 -3.42
C PHE A 22 -3.48 12.02 -2.86
N ALA A 23 -3.90 11.80 -1.60
CA ALA A 23 -4.87 12.66 -0.92
C ALA A 23 -4.19 13.38 0.25
N SER A 24 -4.40 14.70 0.33
CA SER A 24 -3.84 15.56 1.36
C SER A 24 -4.87 16.61 1.81
N PRO A 25 -4.65 17.31 2.93
CA PRO A 25 -5.48 18.45 3.32
C PRO A 25 -5.51 19.60 2.31
N HIS A 26 -4.57 19.65 1.36
CA HIS A 26 -4.45 20.71 0.36
C HIS A 26 -5.10 20.36 -0.98
N GLY A 27 -5.44 19.09 -1.19
CA GLY A 27 -6.02 18.62 -2.43
C GLY A 27 -5.79 17.14 -2.65
N THR A 28 -6.40 16.64 -3.71
CA THR A 28 -6.26 15.25 -4.16
C THR A 28 -5.70 15.24 -5.57
N LEU A 29 -4.66 14.44 -5.79
CA LEU A 29 -4.09 14.11 -7.09
C LEU A 29 -4.48 12.68 -7.47
N LEU A 30 -5.11 12.54 -8.62
CA LEU A 30 -5.27 11.26 -9.31
C LEU A 30 -4.42 11.27 -10.57
N THR A 31 -3.50 10.30 -10.66
CA THR A 31 -2.75 10.06 -11.90
C THR A 31 -3.33 8.84 -12.63
N GLN A 32 -3.27 8.86 -13.96
CA GLN A 32 -3.76 7.76 -14.78
C GLN A 32 -2.78 7.42 -15.90
N GLY A 33 -2.66 6.14 -16.21
CA GLY A 33 -1.78 5.61 -17.23
C GLY A 33 -0.30 5.67 -16.83
N VAL A 34 0.55 5.03 -17.64
CA VAL A 34 2.00 4.98 -17.42
C VAL A 34 2.71 5.32 -18.73
N ARG A 35 3.14 6.57 -18.86
CA ARG A 35 3.96 7.04 -20.00
C ARG A 35 5.43 6.64 -19.85
N GLY A 36 5.87 6.32 -18.63
CA GLY A 36 7.23 5.92 -18.36
C GLY A 36 7.44 5.59 -16.89
N VAL A 37 8.50 4.85 -16.62
CA VAL A 37 8.92 4.46 -15.28
C VAL A 37 10.34 4.94 -15.06
N ALA A 38 10.56 5.63 -13.96
CA ALA A 38 11.88 6.04 -13.51
C ALA A 38 12.20 5.35 -12.18
N GLY A 39 13.31 4.63 -12.14
CA GLY A 39 13.76 3.90 -10.96
C GLY A 39 15.23 4.15 -10.61
N GLY A 40 15.60 3.78 -9.39
CA GLY A 40 16.97 3.84 -8.85
C GLY A 40 17.10 4.86 -7.72
N GLU A 41 18.32 5.27 -7.41
CA GLU A 41 18.56 6.18 -6.30
C GLU A 41 17.94 7.57 -6.53
N LEU A 42 17.19 8.06 -5.54
CA LEU A 42 16.46 9.33 -5.61
C LEU A 42 17.34 10.51 -6.02
N GLY A 43 18.58 10.59 -5.50
CA GLY A 43 19.50 11.70 -5.76
C GLY A 43 19.86 11.87 -7.24
N THR A 44 19.82 10.78 -8.02
CA THR A 44 20.11 10.79 -9.46
C THR A 44 18.85 10.88 -10.32
N LEU A 45 17.67 10.83 -9.71
CA LEU A 45 16.40 10.65 -10.40
C LEU A 45 15.79 12.00 -10.82
N ALA A 46 16.08 13.07 -10.09
CA ALA A 46 15.58 14.41 -10.39
C ALA A 46 15.94 14.89 -11.81
N GLY A 47 17.17 14.62 -12.28
CA GLY A 47 17.59 14.98 -13.64
C GLY A 47 17.05 14.08 -14.76
N ARG A 48 16.27 13.05 -14.41
CA ARG A 48 15.66 12.08 -15.36
C ARG A 48 14.15 12.26 -15.49
N LEU A 49 13.57 13.18 -14.73
CA LEU A 49 12.14 13.45 -14.70
C LEU A 49 11.85 14.83 -15.29
N ASP A 50 11.17 14.85 -16.44
CA ASP A 50 10.76 16.07 -17.11
C ASP A 50 9.28 16.40 -16.81
N GLY A 51 8.93 16.48 -15.53
CA GLY A 51 7.57 16.83 -15.08
C GLY A 51 7.10 16.04 -13.84
N PRO A 52 5.79 16.14 -13.51
CA PRO A 52 5.22 15.43 -12.38
C PRO A 52 5.40 13.90 -12.50
N ALA A 53 5.74 13.29 -11.36
CA ALA A 53 5.84 11.85 -11.23
C ALA A 53 5.23 11.42 -9.90
N ALA A 54 4.64 10.23 -9.87
CA ALA A 54 4.00 9.68 -8.69
C ALA A 54 4.52 8.26 -8.43
N GLY A 55 4.64 7.85 -7.17
CA GLY A 55 5.14 6.52 -6.84
C GLY A 55 5.61 6.44 -5.40
N ALA A 56 6.55 5.54 -5.14
CA ALA A 56 7.09 5.30 -3.82
C ALA A 56 8.61 5.36 -3.83
N ILE A 57 9.18 5.74 -2.69
CA ILE A 57 10.63 5.66 -2.43
C ILE A 57 10.82 4.85 -1.16
N GLY A 58 11.71 3.87 -1.24
CA GLY A 58 12.06 2.98 -0.15
C GLY A 58 12.87 3.70 0.93
N PHE A 59 12.92 3.09 2.13
CA PHE A 59 13.76 3.59 3.24
C PHE A 59 15.26 3.59 2.91
N ASP A 60 15.67 2.80 1.93
CA ASP A 60 17.03 2.74 1.38
C ASP A 60 17.31 3.87 0.37
N GLY A 61 16.33 4.71 0.04
CA GLY A 61 16.45 5.78 -0.94
C GLY A 61 16.19 5.34 -2.38
N THR A 62 15.87 4.07 -2.62
CA THR A 62 15.51 3.55 -3.94
C THR A 62 14.10 4.02 -4.31
N ALA A 63 13.97 4.77 -5.40
CA ALA A 63 12.68 5.23 -5.89
C ALA A 63 12.15 4.36 -7.03
N HIS A 64 10.83 4.25 -7.09
CA HIS A 64 10.08 3.71 -8.22
C HIS A 64 8.92 4.66 -8.51
N LEU A 65 9.13 5.54 -9.49
CA LEU A 65 8.20 6.59 -9.86
C LEU A 65 7.66 6.33 -11.27
N ILE A 66 6.37 6.58 -11.46
CA ILE A 66 5.72 6.58 -12.75
C ILE A 66 5.53 8.02 -13.24
N ARG A 67 5.76 8.22 -14.53
CA ARG A 67 5.30 9.41 -15.24
C ARG A 67 3.92 9.09 -15.81
N PRO A 68 2.86 9.77 -15.36
CA PRO A 68 1.52 9.44 -15.81
C PRO A 68 1.24 9.94 -17.23
N GLU A 69 0.20 9.40 -17.85
CA GLU A 69 -0.32 9.91 -19.12
C GLU A 69 -1.15 11.17 -18.90
N SER A 70 -1.94 11.19 -17.83
CA SER A 70 -2.75 12.32 -17.39
C SER A 70 -2.74 12.45 -15.86
N GLU A 71 -3.04 13.66 -15.40
CA GLU A 71 -3.19 13.99 -13.99
C GLU A 71 -4.42 14.87 -13.79
N THR A 72 -5.13 14.65 -12.68
CA THR A 72 -6.28 15.46 -12.28
C THR A 72 -6.11 15.89 -10.83
N TRP A 73 -6.26 17.20 -10.59
CA TRP A 73 -6.25 17.79 -9.27
C TRP A 73 -7.67 18.18 -8.86
N THR A 74 -8.06 17.80 -7.65
CA THR A 74 -9.35 18.18 -7.06
C THR A 74 -9.17 18.73 -5.65
N GLN A 75 -10.27 19.26 -5.11
CA GLN A 75 -10.36 19.60 -3.69
C GLN A 75 -10.05 18.37 -2.80
N PRO A 76 -9.68 18.59 -1.52
CA PRO A 76 -9.45 17.50 -0.57
C PRO A 76 -10.65 16.55 -0.47
N ILE A 77 -10.40 15.24 -0.54
CA ILE A 77 -11.43 14.24 -0.26
C ILE A 77 -11.78 14.30 1.22
N GLN A 78 -13.08 14.45 1.51
CA GLN A 78 -13.59 14.33 2.87
C GLN A 78 -13.69 12.85 3.27
N PRO A 79 -13.00 12.41 4.34
CA PRO A 79 -13.16 11.05 4.84
C PRO A 79 -14.60 10.84 5.34
N GLY A 80 -15.33 9.86 4.83
CA GLY A 80 -16.73 9.68 5.24
C GLY A 80 -17.41 8.36 4.89
N GLY A 81 -16.72 7.42 4.26
CA GLY A 81 -17.30 6.12 3.91
C GLY A 81 -17.44 5.20 5.12
N ARG A 82 -18.60 4.52 5.26
CA ARG A 82 -18.73 3.41 6.20
C ARG A 82 -17.74 2.30 5.78
N PRO A 83 -16.90 1.76 6.69
CA PRO A 83 -15.99 0.68 6.34
C PRO A 83 -16.77 -0.51 5.79
N LEU A 84 -16.29 -1.09 4.69
CA LEU A 84 -16.82 -2.36 4.21
C LEU A 84 -16.53 -3.45 5.27
N ARG A 85 -17.57 -4.19 5.66
CA ARG A 85 -17.40 -5.39 6.50
C ARG A 85 -16.69 -6.45 5.65
N SER A 86 -15.40 -6.64 5.89
CA SER A 86 -14.61 -7.72 5.30
C SER A 86 -14.90 -9.04 6.03
N GLY A 87 -14.78 -10.16 5.31
CA GLY A 87 -14.82 -11.50 5.91
C GLY A 87 -13.67 -11.75 6.88
N GLY A 88 -13.56 -12.98 7.40
CA GLY A 88 -12.46 -13.36 8.29
C GLY A 88 -11.08 -13.14 7.65
N TRP A 89 -10.09 -12.79 8.45
CA TRP A 89 -8.68 -12.71 8.05
C TRP A 89 -7.84 -13.52 9.03
N TRP A 90 -6.73 -14.08 8.57
CA TRP A 90 -5.64 -14.44 9.47
C TRP A 90 -4.58 -13.36 9.44
N SER A 91 -3.86 -13.20 10.55
CA SER A 91 -2.76 -12.25 10.64
C SER A 91 -1.56 -12.84 11.37
N ARG A 92 -0.36 -12.55 10.88
CA ARG A 92 0.91 -12.92 11.52
C ARG A 92 1.77 -11.68 11.73
N ARG A 93 2.43 -11.61 12.88
CA ARG A 93 3.44 -10.56 13.17
C ARG A 93 4.82 -11.05 12.75
N ILE A 94 5.56 -10.21 12.05
CA ILE A 94 6.93 -10.48 11.61
C ILE A 94 7.82 -9.30 12.01
N PRO A 95 8.86 -9.52 12.83
CA PRO A 95 9.17 -10.78 13.53
C PRO A 95 8.11 -11.14 14.59
N VAL A 96 8.20 -12.36 15.16
CA VAL A 96 7.30 -12.74 16.27
C VAL A 96 7.55 -11.84 17.48
N PRO A 97 6.57 -11.67 18.38
CA PRO A 97 6.67 -10.70 19.48
C PRO A 97 7.92 -10.87 20.37
N ALA A 98 8.32 -12.11 20.67
CA ALA A 98 9.49 -12.39 21.49
C ALA A 98 10.78 -11.88 20.85
N ASP A 99 10.98 -12.16 19.56
CA ASP A 99 12.15 -11.71 18.80
C ASP A 99 12.19 -10.19 18.67
N TYR A 100 11.03 -9.55 18.47
CA TYR A 100 10.94 -8.08 18.46
C TYR A 100 11.38 -7.48 19.81
N VAL A 101 10.95 -8.08 20.93
CA VAL A 101 11.37 -7.65 22.27
C VAL A 101 12.87 -7.84 22.47
N ALA A 102 13.44 -8.94 21.98
CA ALA A 102 14.88 -9.16 22.04
C ALA A 102 15.66 -8.09 21.24
N ALA A 103 15.18 -7.74 20.04
CA ALA A 103 15.76 -6.68 19.22
C ALA A 103 15.66 -5.30 19.92
N VAL A 104 14.53 -4.99 20.55
CA VAL A 104 14.35 -3.75 21.33
C VAL A 104 15.35 -3.69 22.49
N ARG A 105 15.52 -4.78 23.26
CA ARG A 105 16.48 -4.82 24.38
C ARG A 105 17.91 -4.54 23.92
N LYS A 106 18.35 -5.23 22.86
CA LYS A 106 19.68 -4.99 22.27
C LYS A 106 19.87 -3.52 21.90
N VAL A 107 18.88 -2.92 21.27
CA VAL A 107 18.94 -1.52 20.87
C VAL A 107 18.97 -0.55 22.06
N LEU A 108 18.29 -0.86 23.15
CA LEU A 108 18.37 -0.10 24.39
C LEU A 108 19.77 -0.17 25.00
N ASP A 109 20.44 -1.32 24.94
CA ASP A 109 21.83 -1.45 25.41
C ASP A 109 22.78 -0.58 24.58
N GLU A 110 22.60 -0.52 23.26
CA GLU A 110 23.37 0.34 22.35
C GLU A 110 23.16 1.84 22.64
N LEU A 111 21.91 2.24 22.90
CA LEU A 111 21.56 3.62 23.29
C LEU A 111 22.17 3.97 24.67
N GLY A 112 22.06 3.08 25.65
CA GLY A 112 22.61 3.27 26.99
C GLY A 112 24.14 3.39 27.00
N ALA A 113 24.81 2.71 26.06
CA ALA A 113 26.24 2.83 25.85
C ALA A 113 26.66 4.06 25.01
N GLY A 114 25.71 4.89 24.56
CA GLY A 114 25.98 6.08 23.75
C GLY A 114 26.43 5.78 22.31
N ARG A 115 26.30 4.53 21.83
CA ARG A 115 26.67 4.14 20.46
C ARG A 115 25.62 4.55 19.44
N LEU A 116 24.38 4.73 19.90
CA LEU A 116 23.27 5.27 19.12
C LEU A 116 22.70 6.48 19.85
N ALA A 117 22.27 7.50 19.10
CA ALA A 117 21.53 8.63 19.65
C ALA A 117 20.01 8.43 19.54
N LYS A 118 19.55 7.80 18.44
CA LYS A 118 18.15 7.50 18.17
C LYS A 118 18.06 6.36 17.16
N VAL A 119 16.96 5.63 17.24
CA VAL A 119 16.66 4.48 16.40
C VAL A 119 15.15 4.28 16.36
N VAL A 120 14.64 3.86 15.21
CA VAL A 120 13.24 3.48 15.04
C VAL A 120 13.21 2.04 14.58
N LEU A 121 12.56 1.19 15.37
CA LEU A 121 12.31 -0.19 15.01
C LEU A 121 10.88 -0.30 14.46
N ALA A 122 10.74 -1.07 13.40
CA ALA A 122 9.46 -1.37 12.78
C ALA A 122 9.24 -2.89 12.75
N ARG A 123 7.97 -3.28 12.68
CA ARG A 123 7.55 -4.67 12.46
C ARG A 123 6.36 -4.72 11.54
N THR A 124 6.24 -5.82 10.81
CA THR A 124 5.20 -6.03 9.82
C THR A 124 4.07 -6.87 10.42
N ALA A 125 2.84 -6.59 10.02
CA ALA A 125 1.70 -7.46 10.23
C ALA A 125 1.21 -7.92 8.87
N GLU A 126 1.47 -9.19 8.54
CA GLU A 126 0.90 -9.81 7.35
C GLU A 126 -0.56 -10.14 7.62
N ARG A 127 -1.40 -9.90 6.61
CA ARG A 127 -2.82 -10.25 6.63
C ARG A 127 -3.16 -10.92 5.32
N CYS A 128 -3.82 -12.06 5.40
CA CYS A 128 -4.43 -12.66 4.23
C CYS A 128 -5.92 -12.87 4.51
N ALA A 129 -6.73 -12.53 3.52
CA ALA A 129 -8.15 -12.81 3.57
C ALA A 129 -8.36 -14.33 3.68
N VAL A 130 -9.25 -14.75 4.56
CA VAL A 130 -9.77 -16.12 4.52
C VAL A 130 -10.77 -16.14 3.39
N THR A 131 -10.33 -16.50 2.19
CA THR A 131 -11.25 -16.83 1.11
C THR A 131 -12.02 -18.09 1.51
N THR A 132 -13.25 -17.92 1.95
CA THR A 132 -14.22 -19.02 2.10
C THR A 132 -14.62 -19.52 0.71
N THR A 133 -13.69 -20.10 -0.03
CA THR A 133 -13.96 -20.70 -1.35
C THR A 133 -13.21 -22.01 -1.51
N THR A 134 -13.26 -22.88 -0.50
CA THR A 134 -12.85 -24.28 -0.67
C THR A 134 -13.55 -25.21 0.32
N THR A 135 -14.87 -25.41 0.16
CA THR A 135 -15.54 -26.60 0.74
C THR A 135 -16.63 -27.21 -0.15
N ARG A 136 -16.86 -26.73 -1.38
CA ARG A 136 -17.81 -27.39 -2.30
C ARG A 136 -17.26 -27.89 -3.63
N LEU A 137 -16.06 -27.49 -4.07
CA LEU A 137 -15.53 -27.91 -5.38
C LEU A 137 -14.55 -29.10 -5.34
N SER A 138 -13.78 -29.31 -4.26
CA SER A 138 -12.89 -30.48 -4.18
C SER A 138 -13.64 -31.79 -3.93
N ARG A 139 -14.78 -31.76 -3.20
CA ARG A 139 -15.62 -32.96 -2.98
C ARG A 139 -16.51 -33.33 -4.16
N ALA A 140 -16.80 -32.38 -5.05
CA ALA A 140 -17.56 -32.61 -6.29
C ALA A 140 -16.65 -33.20 -7.40
N LEU A 141 -15.40 -32.72 -7.51
CA LEU A 141 -14.44 -33.24 -8.48
C LEU A 141 -13.90 -34.64 -8.13
N SER A 142 -13.74 -34.99 -6.86
CA SER A 142 -13.33 -36.36 -6.48
C SER A 142 -14.43 -37.42 -6.65
N ARG A 143 -15.72 -37.04 -6.80
CA ARG A 143 -16.80 -38.00 -7.12
C ARG A 143 -17.04 -38.17 -8.61
N ALA A 144 -16.71 -37.17 -9.43
CA ALA A 144 -16.86 -37.24 -10.88
C ALA A 144 -15.75 -38.07 -11.57
N VAL A 145 -14.59 -38.23 -10.92
CA VAL A 145 -13.43 -38.99 -11.47
C VAL A 145 -13.39 -40.45 -10.98
N ALA A 146 -14.20 -40.82 -9.99
CA ALA A 146 -14.28 -42.19 -9.46
C ALA A 146 -15.51 -42.98 -9.97
N GLY A 147 -16.18 -42.47 -11.00
CA GLY A 147 -17.48 -42.99 -11.47
C GLY A 147 -17.65 -43.03 -12.99
N VAL A 148 -16.57 -43.26 -13.75
CA VAL A 148 -16.58 -43.75 -15.14
C VAL A 148 -15.46 -44.75 -15.31
#